data_AF-A0A2E9QQL4-F1
#
_entry.id   AF-A0A2E9QQL4-F1
#
_cell.length_a   1.000
_cell.length_b   1.000
_cell.length_c   1.000
_cell.angle_alpha   90.00
_cell.angle_beta   90.00
_cell.angle_gamma   90.00
#
_symmetry.space_group_name_H-M   'P 1'
#
loop_
_entity.id
_entity.type
_entity.pdbx_description
1 polymer ?
#
loop_
_entity_poly.entity_id
_entity_poly.type
_entity_poly.pdbx_seq_one_letter_code
_entity_poly.pdbx_strand_id
1 'polypeptide(L)'
;MTKIDQFESVFKAATRTLYKHDTPSIKKVMLLTDLKDEYENKMFVQQIHEFLDVLGKDTEWINITGEDYRTIEALLEAVETHRPDLICTYRHVYSDGWKWNFTLGEHLMVLTQTTPTPILVLPRPDKEAPEHALKNTDRVMAITDHLTGDDHLIHYAVHFTQNDGKLFLTHIEDEGVFERYMQTTEKIPEIDSTTARQTIKHQLLKEPHDYITSCRSVLQEQQLPIQLEEIITMGNQLERYKALIDKHEIDLLVLNTKDDDQLAMHGLAYPLAVELRDIPLLML
;
A
#
# COMPACT_ATOMS: atom_id res chain seq x y z
N MET A 1 -2.45 40.45 -8.83
CA MET A 1 -2.81 39.88 -7.51
C MET A 1 -3.12 41.01 -6.55
N THR A 2 -4.28 40.96 -5.91
CA THR A 2 -4.61 41.91 -4.84
C THR A 2 -3.91 41.49 -3.55
N LYS A 3 -3.74 42.41 -2.58
CA LYS A 3 -3.13 42.07 -1.28
C LYS A 3 -3.91 40.98 -0.54
N ILE A 4 -5.22 40.91 -0.73
CA ILE A 4 -6.09 39.91 -0.10
C ILE A 4 -5.76 38.51 -0.63
N ASP A 5 -5.54 38.35 -1.94
CA ASP A 5 -5.12 37.07 -2.55
C ASP A 5 -3.77 36.58 -2.00
N GLN A 6 -2.84 37.50 -1.72
CA GLN A 6 -1.55 37.16 -1.12
C GLN A 6 -1.69 36.70 0.34
N PHE A 7 -2.55 37.35 1.13
CA PHE A 7 -2.79 36.91 2.51
C PHE A 7 -3.49 35.54 2.54
N GLU A 8 -4.50 35.34 1.71
CA GLU A 8 -5.21 34.05 1.65
C GLU A 8 -4.29 32.91 1.17
N SER A 9 -3.43 33.19 0.17
CA SER A 9 -2.43 32.23 -0.30
C SER A 9 -1.40 31.89 0.78
N VAL A 10 -0.93 32.88 1.57
CA VAL A 10 -0.02 32.64 2.70
C VAL A 10 -0.70 31.83 3.81
N PHE A 11 -1.97 32.12 4.13
CA PHE A 11 -2.73 31.37 5.13
C PHE A 11 -3.00 29.93 4.70
N LYS A 12 -3.37 29.70 3.43
CA LYS A 12 -3.53 28.36 2.86
C LYS A 12 -2.20 27.61 2.86
N ALA A 13 -1.10 28.25 2.48
CA ALA A 13 0.24 27.67 2.51
C ALA A 13 0.77 27.37 3.94
N ALA A 14 0.18 27.98 4.97
CA ALA A 14 0.51 27.76 6.38
C ALA A 14 -0.37 26.68 7.04
N THR A 15 -1.52 26.35 6.44
CA THR A 15 -2.40 25.29 6.94
C THR A 15 -1.80 23.94 6.55
N ARG A 16 -1.38 23.16 7.54
CA ARG A 16 -0.79 21.84 7.34
C ARG A 16 -1.75 20.77 7.79
N THR A 17 -1.95 19.75 6.95
CA THR A 17 -2.60 18.52 7.36
C THR A 17 -1.68 17.81 8.37
N LEU A 18 -2.22 17.46 9.52
CA LEU A 18 -1.47 16.80 10.59
C LEU A 18 -1.92 15.36 10.71
N TYR A 19 -0.93 14.46 10.77
CA TYR A 19 -1.15 13.05 11.03
C TYR A 19 -1.79 12.83 12.40
N LYS A 20 -2.75 11.92 12.46
CA LYS A 20 -3.32 11.42 13.71
C LYS A 20 -3.11 9.92 13.79
N HIS A 21 -2.28 9.48 14.72
CA HIS A 21 -2.04 8.05 14.88
C HIS A 21 -3.25 7.35 15.52
N ASP A 22 -3.62 6.22 14.92
CA ASP A 22 -4.49 5.20 15.46
C ASP A 22 -3.89 3.82 15.15
N THR A 23 -4.27 2.81 15.91
CA THR A 23 -3.77 1.44 15.74
C THR A 23 -4.89 0.55 15.19
N PRO A 24 -4.73 -0.03 13.99
CA PRO A 24 -5.67 -1.01 13.46
C PRO A 24 -5.83 -2.19 14.41
N SER A 25 -7.06 -2.66 14.58
CA SER A 25 -7.36 -3.83 15.40
C SER A 25 -7.46 -5.07 14.52
N ILE A 26 -6.36 -5.80 14.34
CA ILE A 26 -6.34 -7.09 13.64
C ILE A 26 -6.34 -8.20 14.68
N LYS A 27 -7.50 -8.83 14.91
CA LYS A 27 -7.67 -9.91 15.88
C LYS A 27 -7.93 -11.25 15.22
N LYS A 28 -8.50 -11.24 14.02
CA LYS A 28 -8.87 -12.44 13.28
C LYS A 28 -8.33 -12.38 11.86
N VAL A 29 -7.45 -13.31 11.53
CA VAL A 29 -6.85 -13.48 10.20
C VAL A 29 -7.46 -14.70 9.53
N MET A 30 -7.94 -14.53 8.31
CA MET A 30 -8.38 -15.63 7.45
C MET A 30 -7.31 -15.90 6.39
N LEU A 31 -6.73 -17.10 6.39
CA LEU A 31 -5.79 -17.55 5.37
C LEU A 31 -6.50 -18.44 4.35
N LEU A 32 -6.47 -18.02 3.08
CA LEU A 32 -7.10 -18.67 1.95
C LEU A 32 -6.06 -19.27 1.01
N THR A 33 -6.12 -20.59 0.77
CA THR A 33 -5.27 -21.29 -0.20
C THR A 33 -6.01 -22.40 -0.97
N ASP A 34 -5.58 -22.70 -2.19
CA ASP A 34 -6.01 -23.87 -3.00
C ASP A 34 -4.97 -25.01 -3.06
N LEU A 35 -3.93 -24.95 -2.22
CA LEU A 35 -2.93 -26.03 -2.12
C LEU A 35 -3.62 -27.34 -1.70
N LYS A 36 -3.40 -28.39 -2.49
CA LYS A 36 -4.00 -29.72 -2.28
C LYS A 36 -3.13 -30.64 -1.43
N ASP A 37 -1.82 -30.44 -1.48
CA ASP A 37 -0.87 -31.21 -0.69
C ASP A 37 -0.86 -30.69 0.76
N GLU A 38 -1.10 -31.59 1.71
CA GLU A 38 -1.23 -31.25 3.12
C GLU A 38 0.08 -30.74 3.73
N TYR A 39 1.22 -31.23 3.25
CA TYR A 39 2.53 -30.79 3.71
C TYR A 39 2.86 -29.39 3.16
N GLU A 40 2.65 -29.15 1.86
CA GLU A 40 2.81 -27.83 1.25
C GLU A 40 1.91 -26.79 1.92
N ASN A 41 0.63 -27.15 2.17
CA ASN A 41 -0.31 -26.29 2.88
C ASN A 41 0.19 -25.92 4.27
N LYS A 42 0.64 -26.92 5.06
CA LYS A 42 1.15 -26.69 6.41
C LYS A 42 2.40 -25.81 6.42
N MET A 43 3.30 -26.00 5.46
CA MET A 43 4.51 -25.17 5.33
C MET A 43 4.18 -23.74 4.96
N PHE A 44 3.24 -23.56 4.03
CA PHE A 44 2.76 -22.24 3.65
C PHE A 44 2.11 -21.52 4.85
N VAL A 45 1.19 -22.17 5.56
CA VAL A 45 0.55 -21.61 6.77
C VAL A 45 1.59 -21.19 7.81
N GLN A 46 2.56 -22.06 8.09
CA GLN A 46 3.62 -21.76 9.05
C GLN A 46 4.46 -20.55 8.62
N GLN A 47 4.83 -20.47 7.34
CA GLN A 47 5.58 -19.33 6.79
C GLN A 47 4.80 -18.01 6.97
N ILE A 48 3.49 -18.02 6.74
CA ILE A 48 2.67 -16.80 6.90
C ILE A 48 2.52 -16.41 8.37
N HIS A 49 2.41 -17.38 9.28
CA HIS A 49 2.42 -17.10 10.72
C HIS A 49 3.74 -16.48 11.18
N GLU A 50 4.88 -16.97 10.68
CA GLU A 50 6.21 -16.42 10.99
C GLU A 50 6.37 -15.01 10.40
N PHE A 51 5.98 -14.81 9.14
CA PHE A 51 6.00 -13.50 8.48
C PHE A 51 5.16 -12.46 9.23
N LEU A 52 3.99 -12.85 9.73
CA LEU A 52 3.05 -11.97 10.45
C LEU A 52 3.16 -12.06 11.98
N ASP A 53 4.32 -12.45 12.53
CA ASP A 53 4.54 -12.46 13.99
C ASP A 53 4.31 -11.08 14.63
N VAL A 54 4.39 -10.00 13.83
CA VAL A 54 4.06 -8.62 14.22
C VAL A 54 2.62 -8.46 14.75
N LEU A 55 1.67 -9.30 14.31
CA LEU A 55 0.29 -9.29 14.80
C LEU A 55 0.16 -9.84 16.23
N GLY A 56 1.19 -10.54 16.72
CA GLY A 56 1.24 -11.10 18.06
C GLY A 56 0.42 -12.38 18.24
N LYS A 57 0.64 -13.02 19.40
CA LYS A 57 0.18 -14.39 19.70
C LYS A 57 -1.32 -14.54 19.95
N ASP A 58 -2.00 -13.44 20.26
CA ASP A 58 -3.44 -13.43 20.56
C ASP A 58 -4.31 -13.38 19.29
N THR A 59 -3.69 -13.30 18.12
CA THR A 59 -4.38 -13.32 16.82
C THR A 59 -5.02 -14.68 16.58
N GLU A 60 -6.32 -14.69 16.30
CA GLU A 60 -7.08 -15.85 15.87
C GLU A 60 -6.83 -16.12 14.38
N TRP A 61 -6.46 -17.36 14.05
CA TRP A 61 -6.20 -17.78 12.67
C TRP A 61 -7.25 -18.76 12.19
N ILE A 62 -7.83 -18.47 11.02
CA ILE A 62 -8.82 -19.31 10.35
C ILE A 62 -8.22 -19.72 9.01
N ASN A 63 -7.88 -20.99 8.89
CA ASN A 63 -7.32 -21.55 7.66
C ASN A 63 -8.47 -22.16 6.84
N ILE A 64 -8.67 -21.65 5.64
CA ILE A 64 -9.68 -22.13 4.70
C ILE A 64 -8.95 -22.69 3.47
N THR A 65 -9.23 -23.95 3.14
CA THR A 65 -8.49 -24.71 2.14
C THR A 65 -9.31 -25.01 0.90
N GLY A 66 -8.66 -25.60 -0.12
CA GLY A 66 -9.20 -25.83 -1.46
C GLY A 66 -10.56 -26.52 -1.56
N GLU A 67 -10.97 -27.26 -0.51
CA GLU A 67 -12.26 -27.96 -0.47
C GLU A 67 -13.39 -27.10 0.12
N ASP A 68 -13.06 -26.05 0.86
CA ASP A 68 -14.02 -25.26 1.63
C ASP A 68 -14.64 -24.10 0.82
N TYR A 69 -14.01 -23.65 -0.28
CA TYR A 69 -14.44 -22.43 -1.01
C TYR A 69 -14.10 -22.40 -2.52
N ARG A 70 -14.49 -23.41 -3.28
CA ARG A 70 -14.15 -23.45 -4.73
C ARG A 70 -14.80 -22.35 -5.56
N THR A 71 -16.01 -21.92 -5.20
CA THR A 71 -16.74 -20.88 -5.95
C THR A 71 -16.57 -19.51 -5.29
N ILE A 72 -16.75 -18.46 -6.08
CA ILE A 72 -16.78 -17.07 -5.58
C ILE A 72 -17.88 -16.91 -4.52
N GLU A 73 -19.04 -17.54 -4.73
CA GLU A 73 -20.15 -17.49 -3.76
C GLU A 73 -19.75 -18.09 -2.40
N ALA A 74 -19.13 -19.27 -2.39
CA ALA A 74 -18.66 -19.91 -1.17
C ALA A 74 -17.55 -19.10 -0.48
N LEU A 75 -16.68 -18.45 -1.26
CA LEU A 75 -15.67 -17.53 -0.75
C LEU A 75 -16.32 -16.33 -0.02
N LEU A 76 -17.30 -15.69 -0.63
CA LEU A 76 -17.99 -14.56 -0.03
C LEU A 76 -18.77 -14.97 1.23
N GLU A 77 -19.44 -16.12 1.19
CA GLU A 77 -20.12 -16.69 2.37
C GLU A 77 -19.13 -16.96 3.52
N ALA A 78 -17.94 -17.48 3.21
CA ALA A 78 -16.90 -17.70 4.21
C ALA A 78 -16.43 -16.40 4.86
N VAL A 79 -16.21 -15.34 4.06
CA VAL A 79 -15.82 -14.01 4.57
C VAL A 79 -16.93 -13.42 5.44
N GLU A 80 -18.19 -13.48 5.01
CA GLU A 80 -19.33 -12.97 5.77
C GLU A 80 -19.56 -13.73 7.09
N THR A 81 -19.33 -15.05 7.08
CA THR A 81 -19.51 -15.92 8.24
C THR A 81 -18.44 -15.66 9.30
N HIS A 82 -17.17 -15.62 8.90
CA HIS A 82 -16.06 -15.52 9.85
C HIS A 82 -15.74 -14.08 10.25
N ARG A 83 -16.04 -13.11 9.38
CA ARG A 83 -15.76 -11.67 9.53
C ARG A 83 -14.31 -11.41 9.95
N PRO A 84 -13.34 -11.75 9.09
CA PRO A 84 -11.94 -11.50 9.40
C PRO A 84 -11.63 -10.00 9.39
N ASP A 85 -10.61 -9.62 10.17
CA ASP A 85 -10.02 -8.28 10.16
C ASP A 85 -8.93 -8.18 9.08
N LEU A 86 -8.40 -9.31 8.62
CA LEU A 86 -7.42 -9.42 7.53
C LEU A 86 -7.64 -10.73 6.74
N ILE A 87 -7.60 -10.65 5.42
CA ILE A 87 -7.61 -11.83 4.54
C ILE A 87 -6.20 -12.00 3.95
N CYS A 88 -5.60 -13.17 4.12
CA CYS A 88 -4.33 -13.53 3.51
C CYS A 88 -4.58 -14.53 2.37
N THR A 89 -4.05 -14.25 1.17
CA THR A 89 -4.16 -15.16 0.02
C THR A 89 -3.07 -14.87 -1.01
N TYR A 90 -3.08 -15.52 -2.16
CA TYR A 90 -2.18 -15.24 -3.28
C TYR A 90 -2.94 -15.13 -4.60
N ARG A 91 -2.25 -14.66 -5.65
CA ARG A 91 -2.87 -14.46 -6.98
C ARG A 91 -3.25 -15.79 -7.63
N HIS A 92 -4.35 -15.78 -8.37
CA HIS A 92 -4.83 -16.92 -9.17
C HIS A 92 -5.04 -18.20 -8.35
N VAL A 93 -5.63 -18.08 -7.16
CA VAL A 93 -6.20 -19.25 -6.47
C VAL A 93 -7.16 -19.97 -7.45
N TYR A 94 -7.03 -21.30 -7.54
CA TYR A 94 -7.74 -22.21 -8.45
C TYR A 94 -7.50 -22.00 -9.96
N SER A 95 -6.55 -21.16 -10.36
CA SER A 95 -6.36 -20.81 -11.77
C SER A 95 -4.91 -20.93 -12.23
N ASP A 96 -4.71 -21.59 -13.37
CA ASP A 96 -3.45 -21.58 -14.13
C ASP A 96 -3.14 -20.23 -14.79
N GLY A 97 -4.05 -19.25 -14.66
CA GLY A 97 -3.90 -17.90 -15.18
C GLY A 97 -2.65 -17.18 -14.71
N TRP A 98 -2.02 -17.65 -13.62
CA TRP A 98 -0.75 -17.12 -13.12
C TRP A 98 0.38 -17.13 -14.14
N LYS A 99 0.30 -17.96 -15.18
CA LYS A 99 1.25 -18.01 -16.31
C LYS A 99 1.17 -16.78 -17.21
N TRP A 100 0.08 -16.03 -17.12
CA TRP A 100 -0.22 -14.88 -17.96
C TRP A 100 -0.37 -13.64 -17.05
N ASN A 101 0.70 -12.84 -16.95
CA ASN A 101 0.93 -11.80 -15.95
C ASN A 101 0.02 -10.55 -16.11
N PHE A 102 -1.30 -10.71 -16.23
CA PHE A 102 -2.21 -9.61 -16.60
C PHE A 102 -3.36 -9.38 -15.62
N THR A 103 -3.58 -10.28 -14.66
CA THR A 103 -4.69 -10.19 -13.70
C THR A 103 -4.28 -10.70 -12.33
N LEU A 104 -5.14 -10.50 -11.32
CA LEU A 104 -4.94 -11.04 -9.97
C LEU A 104 -5.61 -12.42 -9.77
N GLY A 105 -6.42 -12.85 -10.75
CA GLY A 105 -7.32 -14.01 -10.63
C GLY A 105 -8.71 -13.63 -10.12
N GLU A 106 -9.72 -14.39 -10.52
CA GLU A 106 -11.14 -14.06 -10.32
C GLU A 106 -11.52 -13.90 -8.85
N HIS A 107 -11.14 -14.86 -7.99
CA HIS A 107 -11.43 -14.82 -6.55
C HIS A 107 -10.86 -13.56 -5.88
N LEU A 108 -9.58 -13.27 -6.11
CA LEU A 108 -8.91 -12.11 -5.52
C LEU A 108 -9.50 -10.80 -6.06
N MET A 109 -9.79 -10.72 -7.36
CA MET A 109 -10.42 -9.53 -7.95
C MET A 109 -11.82 -9.25 -7.39
N VAL A 110 -12.59 -10.29 -7.06
CA VAL A 110 -13.90 -10.10 -6.42
C VAL A 110 -13.71 -9.66 -4.97
N LEU A 111 -12.77 -10.24 -4.23
CA LEU A 111 -12.50 -9.80 -2.85
C LEU A 111 -12.15 -8.31 -2.78
N THR A 112 -11.22 -7.83 -3.62
CA THR A 112 -10.82 -6.41 -3.61
C THR A 112 -11.98 -5.45 -3.93
N GLN A 113 -13.01 -5.92 -4.64
CA GLN A 113 -14.19 -5.13 -4.96
C GLN A 113 -15.28 -5.19 -3.89
N THR A 114 -15.46 -6.34 -3.24
CA THR A 114 -16.68 -6.64 -2.48
C THR A 114 -16.52 -6.54 -0.97
N THR A 115 -15.31 -6.74 -0.44
CA THR A 115 -15.06 -6.63 1.00
C THR A 115 -14.35 -5.33 1.35
N PRO A 116 -14.68 -4.68 2.48
CA PRO A 116 -13.86 -3.62 3.07
C PRO A 116 -12.69 -4.17 3.90
N THR A 117 -12.60 -5.49 4.09
CA THR A 117 -11.50 -6.11 4.83
C THR A 117 -10.20 -6.00 4.03
N PRO A 118 -9.09 -5.52 4.65
CA PRO A 118 -7.77 -5.54 4.04
C PRO A 118 -7.36 -6.93 3.55
N ILE A 119 -6.66 -6.98 2.42
CA ILE A 119 -6.22 -8.22 1.79
C ILE A 119 -4.69 -8.22 1.65
N LEU A 120 -4.03 -9.12 2.36
CA LEU A 120 -2.62 -9.43 2.16
C LEU A 120 -2.46 -10.44 1.02
N VAL A 121 -1.95 -9.96 -0.11
CA VAL A 121 -1.64 -10.76 -1.29
C VAL A 121 -0.17 -11.18 -1.26
N LEU A 122 0.04 -12.47 -1.08
CA LEU A 122 1.33 -13.11 -0.94
C LEU A 122 1.89 -13.52 -2.32
N PRO A 123 3.22 -13.65 -2.45
CA PRO A 123 3.83 -14.40 -3.53
C PRO A 123 3.23 -15.82 -3.59
N ARG A 124 3.12 -16.39 -4.79
CA ARG A 124 2.59 -17.74 -4.90
C ARG A 124 3.57 -18.74 -4.29
N PRO A 125 3.09 -19.76 -3.54
CA PRO A 125 3.94 -20.74 -2.88
C PRO A 125 4.73 -21.63 -3.86
N ASP A 126 4.27 -21.75 -5.11
CA ASP A 126 4.92 -22.51 -6.19
C ASP A 126 5.99 -21.69 -6.95
N LYS A 127 6.36 -20.52 -6.44
CA LYS A 127 7.36 -19.62 -7.02
C LYS A 127 8.43 -19.22 -6.02
N GLU A 128 9.64 -19.07 -6.52
CA GLU A 128 10.73 -18.49 -5.75
C GLU A 128 10.44 -17.00 -5.54
N ALA A 129 10.46 -16.57 -4.27
CA ALA A 129 10.46 -15.17 -3.88
C ALA A 129 11.90 -14.73 -3.53
N PRO A 130 12.22 -13.42 -3.57
CA PRO A 130 13.47 -12.88 -3.07
C PRO A 130 13.75 -13.35 -1.64
N GLU A 131 15.04 -13.46 -1.30
CA GLU A 131 15.44 -14.05 -0.02
C GLU A 131 14.90 -13.29 1.20
N HIS A 132 14.64 -11.99 1.07
CA HIS A 132 14.11 -11.17 2.16
C HIS A 132 12.57 -11.28 2.29
N ALA A 133 11.86 -11.56 1.18
CA ALA A 133 10.41 -11.64 1.17
C ALA A 133 9.90 -12.81 2.03
N LEU A 134 8.75 -12.61 2.68
CA LEU A 134 8.09 -13.62 3.54
C LEU A 134 8.90 -14.08 4.78
N LYS A 135 9.98 -13.38 5.16
CA LYS A 135 10.71 -13.67 6.41
C LYS A 135 10.16 -12.91 7.61
N ASN A 136 9.98 -11.61 7.46
CA ASN A 136 9.48 -10.70 8.49
C ASN A 136 8.94 -9.43 7.81
N THR A 137 8.55 -8.44 8.61
CA THR A 137 8.10 -7.13 8.13
C THR A 137 9.01 -6.01 8.63
N ASP A 138 10.33 -6.24 8.57
CA ASP A 138 11.33 -5.25 9.00
C ASP A 138 11.36 -4.04 8.08
N ARG A 139 11.07 -4.20 6.80
CA ARG A 139 11.08 -3.10 5.81
C ARG A 139 9.74 -2.98 5.13
N VAL A 140 8.93 -2.03 5.58
CA VAL A 140 7.59 -1.77 5.05
C VAL A 140 7.60 -0.49 4.23
N MET A 141 6.97 -0.50 3.06
CA MET A 141 6.79 0.69 2.23
C MET A 141 5.32 1.00 2.05
N ALA A 142 4.92 2.23 2.37
CA ALA A 142 3.59 2.75 2.08
C ALA A 142 3.62 3.53 0.77
N ILE A 143 2.69 3.19 -0.14
CA ILE A 143 2.53 3.86 -1.43
C ILE A 143 1.08 4.29 -1.63
N THR A 144 0.90 5.46 -2.24
CA THR A 144 -0.41 5.99 -2.63
C THR A 144 -0.20 7.08 -3.67
N ASP A 145 -1.24 7.39 -4.43
CA ASP A 145 -1.25 8.51 -5.36
C ASP A 145 -1.32 9.86 -4.62
N HIS A 146 -1.85 9.85 -3.38
CA HIS A 146 -1.94 11.03 -2.54
C HIS A 146 -1.68 10.69 -1.07
N LEU A 147 -0.47 10.98 -0.59
CA LEU A 147 -0.08 10.64 0.79
C LEU A 147 -0.64 11.60 1.84
N THR A 148 -0.77 12.88 1.51
CA THR A 148 -1.13 13.92 2.49
C THR A 148 -2.52 13.68 3.06
N GLY A 149 -2.60 13.49 4.38
CA GLY A 149 -3.86 13.24 5.09
C GLY A 149 -4.36 11.80 5.03
N ASP A 150 -3.61 10.89 4.41
CA ASP A 150 -3.92 9.46 4.43
C ASP A 150 -3.45 8.82 5.74
N ASP A 151 -4.19 9.12 6.81
CA ASP A 151 -3.92 8.54 8.13
C ASP A 151 -4.07 7.01 8.08
N HIS A 152 -5.06 6.51 7.33
CA HIS A 152 -5.43 5.10 7.25
C HIS A 152 -4.30 4.22 6.70
N LEU A 153 -3.71 4.60 5.57
CA LEU A 153 -2.56 3.91 4.99
C LEU A 153 -1.40 3.83 5.98
N ILE A 154 -1.12 4.94 6.67
CA ILE A 154 -0.01 5.02 7.62
C ILE A 154 -0.31 4.20 8.88
N HIS A 155 -1.55 4.13 9.36
CA HIS A 155 -1.94 3.27 10.47
C HIS A 155 -1.56 1.82 10.20
N TYR A 156 -1.93 1.30 9.03
CA TYR A 156 -1.57 -0.06 8.63
C TYR A 156 -0.08 -0.24 8.40
N ALA A 157 0.58 0.70 7.70
CA ALA A 157 2.01 0.58 7.45
C ALA A 157 2.83 0.59 8.76
N VAL A 158 2.47 1.43 9.73
CA VAL A 158 3.06 1.44 11.07
C VAL A 158 2.77 0.13 11.79
N HIS A 159 1.52 -0.33 11.80
CA HIS A 159 1.10 -1.54 12.52
C HIS A 159 1.82 -2.81 12.04
N PHE A 160 2.08 -2.91 10.74
CA PHE A 160 2.81 -4.04 10.17
C PHE A 160 4.33 -3.88 10.22
N THR A 161 4.89 -2.72 10.56
CA THR A 161 6.34 -2.58 10.69
C THR A 161 6.81 -3.20 12.01
N GLN A 162 7.76 -4.14 11.96
CA GLN A 162 8.29 -4.74 13.19
C GLN A 162 9.01 -3.71 14.07
N ASN A 163 9.13 -4.03 15.37
CA ASN A 163 9.96 -3.26 16.28
C ASN A 163 11.40 -3.16 15.77
N ASP A 164 11.96 -1.97 15.86
CA ASP A 164 13.26 -1.56 15.33
C ASP A 164 13.38 -1.64 13.78
N GLY A 165 12.27 -1.94 13.09
CA GLY A 165 12.15 -1.95 11.64
C GLY A 165 12.08 -0.55 11.01
N LYS A 166 12.05 -0.52 9.68
CA LYS A 166 12.01 0.67 8.84
C LYS A 166 10.68 0.79 8.11
N LEU A 167 10.03 1.93 8.29
CA LEU A 167 8.87 2.34 7.50
C LEU A 167 9.29 3.40 6.49
N PHE A 168 9.14 3.08 5.20
CA PHE A 168 9.33 4.01 4.10
C PHE A 168 8.00 4.66 3.74
N LEU A 169 7.85 5.95 4.05
CA LEU A 169 6.75 6.76 3.55
C LEU A 169 7.16 7.41 2.23
N THR A 170 6.41 7.13 1.18
CA THR A 170 6.82 7.48 -0.17
C THR A 170 5.75 8.28 -0.90
N HIS A 171 6.19 9.28 -1.66
CA HIS A 171 5.35 10.05 -2.58
C HIS A 171 6.11 10.27 -3.88
N ILE A 172 5.56 9.75 -4.97
CA ILE A 172 6.11 9.96 -6.31
C ILE A 172 5.12 10.76 -7.13
N GLU A 173 5.48 12.01 -7.38
CA GLU A 173 4.69 12.91 -8.21
C GLU A 173 4.91 12.56 -9.70
N ASP A 174 3.81 12.42 -10.46
CA ASP A 174 3.86 12.03 -11.88
C ASP A 174 4.50 13.14 -12.71
N GLU A 175 5.71 12.86 -13.21
CA GLU A 175 6.47 13.81 -14.02
C GLU A 175 5.81 14.08 -15.38
N GLY A 176 5.15 13.09 -15.99
CA GLY A 176 4.46 13.27 -17.27
C GLY A 176 3.24 14.19 -17.15
N VAL A 177 2.45 14.03 -16.08
CA VAL A 177 1.33 14.91 -15.76
C VAL A 177 1.82 16.33 -15.48
N PHE A 178 2.88 16.47 -14.68
CA PHE A 178 3.51 17.76 -14.39
C PHE A 178 3.97 18.46 -15.67
N GLU A 179 4.71 17.77 -16.53
CA GLU A 179 5.20 18.33 -17.81
C GLU A 179 4.05 18.78 -18.72
N ARG A 180 2.95 18.01 -18.80
CA ARG A 180 1.76 18.39 -19.57
C ARG A 180 1.14 19.71 -19.08
N TYR A 181 1.04 19.91 -17.77
CA TYR A 181 0.55 21.16 -17.21
C TYR A 181 1.52 22.32 -17.46
N MET A 182 2.83 22.08 -17.38
CA MET A 182 3.83 23.12 -17.65
C MET A 182 3.81 23.57 -19.11
N GLN A 183 3.67 22.64 -20.06
CA GLN A 183 3.50 22.97 -21.49
C GLN A 183 2.26 23.83 -21.77
N THR A 184 1.20 23.66 -20.99
CA THR A 184 -0.01 24.50 -21.09
C THR A 184 0.23 25.87 -20.47
N THR A 185 0.91 25.91 -19.33
CA THR A 185 1.28 27.15 -18.63
C THR A 185 2.18 28.04 -19.49
N GLU A 186 3.13 27.44 -20.22
CA GLU A 186 4.02 28.13 -21.16
C GLU A 186 3.28 28.85 -22.31
N LYS A 187 2.04 28.46 -22.61
CA LYS A 187 1.22 29.09 -23.65
C LYS A 187 0.40 30.27 -23.16
N ILE A 188 0.48 30.60 -21.87
CA ILE A 188 -0.25 31.73 -21.26
C ILE A 188 0.74 32.89 -21.11
N PRO A 189 0.67 33.92 -21.99
CA PRO A 189 1.68 34.99 -22.05
C PRO A 189 1.86 35.77 -20.74
N GLU A 190 0.82 35.83 -19.91
CA GLU A 190 0.80 36.56 -18.65
C GLU A 190 1.50 35.82 -17.50
N ILE A 191 1.85 34.54 -17.68
CA ILE A 191 2.50 33.72 -16.65
C ILE A 191 3.99 33.59 -16.96
N ASP A 192 4.82 33.93 -15.98
CA ASP A 192 6.23 33.52 -15.98
C ASP A 192 6.31 32.01 -15.75
N SER A 193 6.43 31.27 -16.85
CA SER A 193 6.47 29.80 -16.85
C SER A 193 7.67 29.22 -16.09
N THR A 194 8.80 29.95 -16.03
CA THR A 194 9.98 29.50 -15.30
C THR A 194 9.71 29.54 -13.79
N THR A 195 9.20 30.67 -13.32
CA THR A 195 8.82 30.84 -11.91
C THR A 195 7.67 29.91 -11.53
N ALA A 196 6.66 29.77 -12.40
CA ALA A 196 5.53 28.85 -12.18
C ALA A 196 6.00 27.41 -12.02
N ARG A 197 6.86 26.92 -12.93
CA ARG A 197 7.43 25.56 -12.88
C ARG A 197 8.12 25.29 -11.56
N GLN A 198 9.01 26.19 -11.12
CA GLN A 198 9.75 26.03 -9.87
C GLN A 198 8.82 26.03 -8.65
N THR A 199 7.87 26.96 -8.63
CA THR A 199 6.95 27.15 -7.49
C THR A 199 5.96 25.99 -7.37
N ILE A 200 5.37 25.55 -8.48
CA ILE A 200 4.43 24.42 -8.51
C ILE A 200 5.15 23.14 -8.11
N LYS A 201 6.32 22.86 -8.69
CA LYS A 201 7.13 21.70 -8.30
C LYS A 201 7.48 21.70 -6.81
N HIS A 202 7.91 22.85 -6.29
CA HIS A 202 8.21 22.97 -4.87
C HIS A 202 6.98 22.69 -4.00
N GLN A 203 5.82 23.25 -4.37
CA GLN A 203 4.59 23.07 -3.60
C GLN A 203 4.10 21.62 -3.63
N LEU A 204 4.11 20.95 -4.79
CA LEU A 204 3.72 19.54 -4.93
C LEU A 204 4.53 18.62 -4.04
N LEU A 205 5.84 18.87 -3.89
CA LEU A 205 6.72 18.05 -3.05
C LEU A 205 6.72 18.48 -1.57
N LYS A 206 6.36 19.73 -1.28
CA LYS A 206 6.35 20.27 0.09
C LYS A 206 5.21 19.68 0.91
N GLU A 207 4.02 19.51 0.34
CA GLU A 207 2.86 18.98 1.06
C GLU A 207 3.10 17.57 1.65
N PRO A 208 3.53 16.56 0.87
CA PRO A 208 3.86 15.25 1.43
C PRO A 208 5.04 15.32 2.41
N HIS A 209 6.01 16.23 2.21
CA HIS A 209 7.13 16.41 3.14
C HIS A 209 6.69 16.94 4.51
N ASP A 210 5.86 17.98 4.51
CA ASP A 210 5.30 18.55 5.74
C ASP A 210 4.42 17.51 6.45
N TYR A 211 3.67 16.69 5.71
CA TYR A 211 2.86 15.62 6.27
C TYR A 211 3.69 14.49 6.88
N ILE A 212 4.71 13.98 6.17
CA ILE A 212 5.64 12.95 6.70
C ILE A 212 6.38 13.48 7.94
N THR A 213 6.75 14.76 7.95
CA THR A 213 7.34 15.41 9.13
C THR A 213 6.38 15.37 10.32
N SER A 214 5.08 15.57 10.09
CA SER A 214 4.06 15.44 11.14
C SER A 214 3.94 13.98 11.62
N CYS A 215 3.99 13.00 10.71
CA CYS A 215 3.99 11.58 11.04
C CYS A 215 5.16 11.24 11.96
N ARG A 216 6.38 11.63 11.57
CA ARG A 216 7.60 11.41 12.36
C ARG A 216 7.48 11.98 13.77
N SER A 217 6.94 13.19 13.90
CA SER A 217 6.77 13.86 15.20
C SER A 217 5.83 13.07 16.12
N VAL A 218 4.65 12.70 15.61
CA VAL A 218 3.64 11.94 16.37
C VAL A 218 4.16 10.55 16.76
N LEU A 219 4.79 9.82 15.83
CA LEU A 219 5.31 8.49 16.11
C LEU A 219 6.44 8.51 17.16
N GLN A 220 7.29 9.56 17.14
CA GLN A 220 8.31 9.79 18.17
C GLN A 220 7.70 10.15 19.53
N GLU A 221 6.68 11.01 19.56
CA GLU A 221 5.96 11.38 20.79
C GLU A 221 5.30 10.16 21.45
N GLN A 222 4.79 9.23 20.64
CA GLN A 222 4.23 7.97 21.10
C GLN A 222 5.27 6.89 21.42
N GLN A 223 6.56 7.18 21.20
CA GLN A 223 7.68 6.27 21.46
C GLN A 223 7.53 4.93 20.72
N LEU A 224 6.95 4.96 19.52
CA LEU A 224 6.84 3.76 18.70
C LEU A 224 8.24 3.35 18.21
N PRO A 225 8.64 2.08 18.36
CA PRO A 225 9.98 1.62 18.07
C PRO A 225 10.15 1.35 16.57
N ILE A 226 9.97 2.37 15.72
CA ILE A 226 10.13 2.25 14.27
C ILE A 226 10.98 3.40 13.71
N GLN A 227 11.73 3.11 12.66
CA GLN A 227 12.54 4.10 11.94
C GLN A 227 11.79 4.58 10.71
N LEU A 228 11.43 5.87 10.67
CA LEU A 228 10.72 6.46 9.53
C LEU A 228 11.69 7.05 8.51
N GLU A 229 11.66 6.52 7.30
CA GLU A 229 12.40 6.98 6.13
C GLU A 229 11.46 7.69 5.14
N GLU A 230 11.90 8.83 4.61
CA GLU A 230 11.12 9.64 3.67
C GLU A 230 11.67 9.50 2.24
N ILE A 231 10.78 9.27 1.27
CA ILE A 231 11.13 9.29 -0.15
C ILE A 231 10.12 10.13 -0.93
N ILE A 232 10.52 11.36 -1.29
CA ILE A 232 9.69 12.28 -2.07
C ILE A 232 10.43 12.67 -3.34
N THR A 233 9.85 12.35 -4.50
CA THR A 233 10.48 12.64 -5.80
C THR A 233 9.45 12.83 -6.90
N MET A 234 9.88 13.37 -8.04
CA MET A 234 9.15 13.26 -9.30
C MET A 234 9.68 12.06 -10.12
N GLY A 235 8.81 11.47 -10.95
CA GLY A 235 9.24 10.52 -11.98
C GLY A 235 8.11 9.68 -12.56
N ASN A 236 8.45 8.70 -13.39
CA ASN A 236 7.54 7.62 -13.77
C ASN A 236 7.25 6.76 -12.54
N GLN A 237 6.02 6.82 -12.04
CA GLN A 237 5.68 6.26 -10.73
C GLN A 237 5.92 4.75 -10.65
N LEU A 238 5.43 3.98 -11.62
CA LEU A 238 5.58 2.52 -11.64
C LEU A 238 7.06 2.08 -11.69
N GLU A 239 7.84 2.66 -12.61
CA GLU A 239 9.27 2.32 -12.74
C GLU A 239 10.06 2.70 -11.48
N ARG A 240 9.73 3.84 -10.87
CA ARG A 240 10.40 4.31 -9.66
C ARG A 240 10.05 3.46 -8.44
N TYR A 241 8.79 3.10 -8.24
CA TYR A 241 8.41 2.23 -7.14
C TYR A 241 9.10 0.88 -7.23
N LYS A 242 9.15 0.25 -8.41
CA LYS A 242 9.91 -0.99 -8.62
C LYS A 242 11.38 -0.84 -8.23
N ALA A 243 12.04 0.21 -8.73
CA ALA A 243 13.45 0.46 -8.41
C ALA A 243 13.69 0.72 -6.91
N LEU A 244 12.75 1.38 -6.22
CA LEU A 244 12.84 1.63 -4.78
C LEU A 244 12.62 0.35 -3.97
N ILE A 245 11.65 -0.47 -4.35
CA ILE A 245 11.37 -1.77 -3.74
C ILE A 245 12.61 -2.66 -3.79
N ASP A 246 13.23 -2.78 -4.97
CA ASP A 246 14.44 -3.58 -5.15
C ASP A 246 15.62 -3.00 -4.36
N LYS A 247 15.82 -1.67 -4.43
CA LYS A 247 16.94 -0.99 -3.76
C LYS A 247 16.89 -1.11 -2.24
N HIS A 248 15.70 -1.08 -1.66
CA HIS A 248 15.50 -1.09 -0.22
C HIS A 248 15.16 -2.48 0.32
N GLU A 249 15.04 -3.49 -0.56
CA GLU A 249 14.63 -4.87 -0.25
C GLU A 249 13.36 -4.87 0.60
N ILE A 250 12.29 -4.28 0.07
CA ILE A 250 11.03 -4.09 0.79
C ILE A 250 10.33 -5.42 1.02
N ASP A 251 10.02 -5.75 2.28
CA ASP A 251 9.41 -7.01 2.70
C ASP A 251 7.89 -6.98 2.59
N LEU A 252 7.28 -5.79 2.72
CA LEU A 252 5.85 -5.58 2.60
C LEU A 252 5.55 -4.23 1.94
N LEU A 253 4.75 -4.25 0.89
CA LEU A 253 4.17 -3.04 0.31
C LEU A 253 2.75 -2.84 0.83
N VAL A 254 2.43 -1.65 1.31
CA VAL A 254 1.07 -1.28 1.75
C VAL A 254 0.52 -0.24 0.77
N LEU A 255 -0.68 -0.47 0.26
CA LEU A 255 -1.31 0.38 -0.74
C LEU A 255 -2.83 0.40 -0.58
N ASN A 256 -3.42 1.57 -0.84
CA ASN A 256 -4.87 1.65 -1.01
C ASN A 256 -5.26 1.04 -2.35
N THR A 257 -6.36 0.29 -2.34
CA THR A 257 -6.95 -0.27 -3.55
C THR A 257 -8.31 0.30 -3.86
N LYS A 258 -8.85 1.19 -3.03
CA LYS A 258 -10.09 1.93 -3.33
C LYS A 258 -9.80 3.41 -3.22
N ASP A 259 -10.32 4.18 -4.18
CA ASP A 259 -10.33 5.63 -4.08
C ASP A 259 -11.57 6.13 -3.31
N ASP A 260 -11.67 7.45 -3.14
CA ASP A 260 -12.79 8.12 -2.46
C ASP A 260 -14.16 7.82 -3.12
N ASP A 261 -14.16 7.51 -4.41
CA ASP A 261 -15.34 7.11 -5.19
C ASP A 261 -15.62 5.58 -5.11
N GLN A 262 -14.87 4.86 -4.27
CA GLN A 262 -14.93 3.40 -4.07
C GLN A 262 -14.62 2.59 -5.33
N LEU A 263 -13.90 3.16 -6.30
CA LEU A 263 -13.43 2.42 -7.48
C LEU A 263 -12.26 1.52 -7.08
N ALA A 264 -12.53 0.22 -7.08
CA ALA A 264 -11.51 -0.77 -6.79
C ALA A 264 -10.41 -0.76 -7.86
N MET A 265 -9.17 -0.89 -7.38
CA MET A 265 -7.93 -0.93 -8.12
C MET A 265 -7.71 0.28 -9.04
N HIS A 266 -8.09 1.48 -8.61
CA HIS A 266 -7.84 2.71 -9.37
C HIS A 266 -6.36 3.16 -9.32
N GLY A 267 -5.98 4.07 -10.21
CA GLY A 267 -4.66 4.69 -10.22
C GLY A 267 -3.51 3.68 -10.38
N LEU A 268 -2.50 3.81 -9.52
CA LEU A 268 -1.33 2.92 -9.52
C LEU A 268 -1.56 1.55 -8.86
N ALA A 269 -2.67 1.36 -8.15
CA ALA A 269 -2.90 0.15 -7.38
C ALA A 269 -2.95 -1.10 -8.28
N TYR A 270 -3.69 -1.05 -9.41
CA TYR A 270 -3.79 -2.20 -10.32
C TYR A 270 -2.46 -2.54 -11.01
N PRO A 271 -1.78 -1.59 -11.68
CA PRO A 271 -0.50 -1.90 -12.33
C PRO A 271 0.52 -2.48 -11.35
N LEU A 272 0.64 -1.90 -10.15
CA LEU A 272 1.57 -2.40 -9.13
C LEU A 272 1.17 -3.79 -8.63
N ALA A 273 -0.12 -4.03 -8.39
CA ALA A 273 -0.61 -5.33 -7.96
C ALA A 273 -0.37 -6.43 -9.01
N VAL A 274 -0.41 -6.10 -10.31
CA VAL A 274 -0.14 -7.04 -11.40
C VAL A 274 1.37 -7.26 -11.58
N GLU A 275 2.19 -6.21 -11.51
CA GLU A 275 3.63 -6.31 -11.75
C GLU A 275 4.45 -6.83 -10.57
N LEU A 276 4.08 -6.47 -9.32
CA LEU A 276 4.83 -6.82 -8.12
C LEU A 276 4.36 -8.15 -7.55
N ARG A 277 4.86 -9.25 -8.12
CA ARG A 277 4.39 -10.61 -7.80
C ARG A 277 5.21 -11.32 -6.73
N ASP A 278 6.42 -10.84 -6.51
CA ASP A 278 7.43 -11.58 -5.75
C ASP A 278 7.58 -11.04 -4.32
N ILE A 279 6.84 -9.99 -3.97
CA ILE A 279 6.73 -9.45 -2.61
C ILE A 279 5.27 -9.48 -2.11
N PRO A 280 5.05 -9.59 -0.80
CA PRO A 280 3.76 -9.36 -0.15
C PRO A 280 3.20 -7.96 -0.40
N LEU A 281 1.90 -7.87 -0.71
CA LEU A 281 1.16 -6.61 -0.87
C LEU A 281 -0.04 -6.57 0.10
N LEU A 282 -0.09 -5.60 1.00
CA LEU A 282 -1.26 -5.33 1.83
C LEU A 282 -2.16 -4.30 1.13
N MET A 283 -3.28 -4.78 0.59
CA MET A 283 -4.29 -4.01 -0.12
C MET A 283 -5.36 -3.54 0.86
N LEU A 284 -5.52 -2.22 0.98
CA LEU A 284 -6.53 -1.56 1.83
C LEU A 284 -7.78 -1.18 1.03
#